data_AF-A0A8T6UV40-F1
#
_entry.id   AF-A0A8T6UV40-F1
#
_cell.length_a   1.000
_cell.length_b   1.000
_cell.length_c   1.000
_cell.angle_alpha   90.00
_cell.angle_beta   90.00
_cell.angle_gamma   90.00
#
_symmetry.space_group_name_H-M   'P 1'
#
loop_
_entity.id
_entity.type
_entity.pdbx_description
1 polymer ?
#
loop_
_entity_poly.entity_id
_entity_poly.type
_entity_poly.pdbx_seq_one_letter_code
_entity_poly.pdbx_strand_id
1 'polypeptide(L)'
;MISLSWSNPTPWDTPRECGEEELEKKIDGLASQIEDMKSAIFNFHVPPHGTALDEAPALSKDLVPSVGKTVSAGSKAVLNVIKKYQPLLGLHGHIHESRGVQKIGRTVCMNPGSEYTEGILRGVIVFLEKKKIKDFMFTSG
;
A
#
# COMPACT_ATOMS: atom_id res chain seq x y z
N MET A 1 -7.99 8.85 10.57
CA MET A 1 -7.33 7.75 9.83
C MET A 1 -8.42 6.84 9.31
N ILE A 2 -8.28 6.31 8.11
CA ILE A 2 -9.19 5.28 7.57
C ILE A 2 -8.40 4.03 7.25
N SER A 3 -9.04 2.86 7.34
CA SER A 3 -8.38 1.58 7.09
C SER A 3 -9.24 0.68 6.22
N LEU A 4 -8.59 -0.07 5.32
CA LEU A 4 -9.27 -1.05 4.48
C LEU A 4 -8.35 -2.24 4.23
N SER A 5 -8.84 -3.44 4.55
CA SER A 5 -8.10 -4.70 4.42
C SER A 5 -8.30 -5.42 3.09
N TRP A 6 -9.06 -4.84 2.16
CA TRP A 6 -9.40 -5.46 0.88
C TRP A 6 -8.30 -5.25 -0.17
N SER A 7 -8.21 -6.17 -1.12
CA SER A 7 -7.28 -6.09 -2.26
C SER A 7 -7.99 -6.19 -3.61
N ASN A 8 -7.28 -5.78 -4.66
CA ASN A 8 -7.61 -6.21 -6.02
C ASN A 8 -7.36 -7.72 -6.16
N PRO A 9 -7.87 -8.38 -7.22
CA PRO A 9 -7.72 -9.81 -7.38
C PRO A 9 -6.26 -10.24 -7.40
N THR A 10 -5.94 -11.30 -6.67
CA THR A 10 -4.60 -11.89 -6.61
C THR A 10 -4.56 -13.22 -7.37
N PRO A 11 -3.38 -13.73 -7.71
CA PRO A 11 -3.23 -15.06 -8.32
C PRO A 11 -3.72 -16.24 -7.46
N TRP A 12 -4.01 -16.03 -6.18
CA TRP A 12 -4.35 -17.09 -5.21
C TRP A 12 -5.81 -17.12 -4.76
N ASP A 13 -6.67 -16.25 -5.30
CA ASP A 13 -8.10 -16.16 -4.93
C ASP A 13 -8.29 -16.10 -3.40
N THR A 14 -7.67 -15.09 -2.78
CA THR A 14 -7.65 -14.96 -1.32
C THR A 14 -8.91 -14.29 -0.78
N PRO A 15 -9.25 -14.49 0.51
CA PRO A 15 -10.40 -13.81 1.11
C PRO A 15 -10.25 -12.29 1.09
N ARG A 16 -11.36 -11.58 0.84
CA ARG A 16 -11.45 -10.09 0.79
C ARG A 16 -10.75 -9.46 -0.42
N GLU A 17 -10.90 -10.10 -1.56
CA GLU A 17 -10.61 -9.54 -2.87
C GLU A 17 -11.87 -8.98 -3.53
N CYS A 18 -11.73 -7.87 -4.26
CA CYS A 18 -12.78 -7.33 -5.11
C CYS A 18 -12.18 -6.62 -6.33
N GLY A 19 -12.98 -6.41 -7.37
CA GLY A 19 -12.52 -5.68 -8.56
C GLY A 19 -12.11 -4.25 -8.24
N GLU A 20 -11.25 -3.66 -9.08
CA GLU A 20 -10.72 -2.29 -8.87
C GLU A 20 -11.85 -1.25 -8.71
N GLU A 21 -12.92 -1.32 -9.49
CA GLU A 21 -14.04 -0.37 -9.36
C GLU A 21 -14.75 -0.48 -8.01
N GLU A 22 -14.92 -1.70 -7.50
CA GLU A 22 -15.54 -1.92 -6.19
C GLU A 22 -14.61 -1.46 -5.07
N LEU A 23 -13.32 -1.76 -5.20
CA LEU A 23 -12.29 -1.31 -4.27
C LEU A 23 -12.25 0.23 -4.21
N GLU A 24 -12.28 0.90 -5.36
CA GLU A 24 -12.32 2.36 -5.45
C GLU A 24 -13.56 2.93 -4.72
N LYS A 25 -14.76 2.35 -4.95
CA LYS A 25 -16.00 2.77 -4.27
C LYS A 25 -15.92 2.59 -2.75
N LYS A 26 -15.38 1.46 -2.27
CA LYS A 26 -15.19 1.22 -0.82
C LYS A 26 -14.27 2.28 -0.22
N ILE A 27 -13.15 2.56 -0.89
CA ILE A 27 -12.18 3.56 -0.43
C ILE A 27 -12.78 4.97 -0.47
N ASP A 28 -13.44 5.36 -1.56
CA ASP A 28 -14.13 6.64 -1.71
C ASP A 28 -15.17 6.87 -0.61
N GLY A 29 -15.94 5.83 -0.26
CA GLY A 29 -16.93 5.88 0.81
C GLY A 29 -16.33 6.13 2.19
N LEU A 30 -15.11 5.66 2.44
CA LEU A 30 -14.36 5.95 3.66
C LEU A 30 -13.72 7.34 3.61
N ALA A 31 -13.13 7.70 2.47
CA ALA A 31 -12.43 8.97 2.28
C ALA A 31 -13.37 10.18 2.34
N SER A 32 -14.62 10.04 1.90
CA SER A 32 -15.64 11.11 1.95
C SER A 32 -16.03 11.52 3.38
N GLN A 33 -15.75 10.69 4.38
CA GLN A 33 -16.05 10.96 5.80
C GLN A 33 -14.92 11.75 6.49
N ILE A 34 -13.85 12.07 5.79
CA ILE A 34 -12.69 12.78 6.36
C ILE A 34 -12.86 14.29 6.21
N GLU A 35 -12.87 14.99 7.34
CA GLU A 35 -12.97 16.46 7.36
C GLU A 35 -11.66 17.17 6.97
N ASP A 36 -10.52 16.75 7.53
CA ASP A 36 -9.20 17.32 7.23
C ASP A 36 -8.31 16.34 6.47
N MET A 37 -8.48 16.32 5.15
CA MET A 37 -7.67 15.47 4.29
C MET A 37 -6.17 15.76 4.41
N LYS A 38 -5.78 16.99 4.82
CA LYS A 38 -4.36 17.35 4.89
C LYS A 38 -3.58 16.70 6.03
N SER A 39 -4.28 16.14 7.02
CA SER A 39 -3.73 15.38 8.13
C SER A 39 -4.15 13.91 8.10
N ALA A 40 -4.93 13.51 7.08
CA ALA A 40 -5.45 12.16 6.97
C ALA A 40 -4.35 11.12 6.72
N ILE A 41 -4.56 9.94 7.31
CA ILE A 41 -3.73 8.76 7.09
C ILE A 41 -4.62 7.69 6.49
N PHE A 42 -4.21 7.17 5.33
CA PHE A 42 -4.84 6.04 4.66
C PHE A 42 -4.01 4.80 4.99
N ASN A 43 -4.63 3.83 5.65
CA ASN A 43 -4.00 2.57 6.02
C ASN A 43 -4.64 1.43 5.22
N PHE A 44 -4.12 1.17 4.03
CA PHE A 44 -4.73 0.24 3.07
C PHE A 44 -3.82 -0.94 2.83
N HIS A 45 -4.39 -2.13 2.78
CA HIS A 45 -3.60 -3.35 2.64
C HIS A 45 -2.70 -3.32 1.39
N VAL A 46 -3.28 -3.05 0.21
CA VAL A 46 -2.56 -3.06 -1.06
C VAL A 46 -1.86 -1.71 -1.32
N PRO A 47 -0.62 -1.72 -1.85
CA PRO A 47 0.08 -0.52 -2.28
C PRO A 47 -0.50 0.09 -3.57
N PRO A 48 -0.25 1.37 -3.84
CA PRO A 48 -0.62 2.01 -5.10
C PRO A 48 0.13 1.37 -6.28
N HIS A 49 -0.59 1.03 -7.34
CA HIS A 49 -0.04 0.44 -8.56
C HIS A 49 1.03 1.34 -9.22
N GLY A 50 2.08 0.73 -9.76
CA GLY A 50 3.10 1.39 -10.57
C GLY A 50 4.05 2.24 -9.75
N THR A 51 4.38 1.78 -8.54
CA THR A 51 5.28 2.43 -7.60
C THR A 51 6.39 1.47 -7.17
N ALA A 52 7.41 1.98 -6.49
CA ALA A 52 8.42 1.12 -5.86
C ALA A 52 7.87 0.29 -4.68
N LEU A 53 6.58 0.43 -4.34
CA LEU A 53 5.94 -0.26 -3.21
C LEU A 53 5.19 -1.52 -3.62
N ASP A 54 5.11 -1.80 -4.93
CA ASP A 54 4.25 -2.86 -5.46
C ASP A 54 4.93 -3.78 -6.49
N GLU A 55 6.26 -3.78 -6.54
CA GLU A 55 7.02 -4.70 -7.36
C GLU A 55 7.04 -6.10 -6.72
N ALA A 56 6.55 -7.09 -7.46
CA ALA A 56 6.57 -8.50 -7.08
C ALA A 56 7.16 -9.34 -8.20
N PRO A 57 7.74 -10.53 -7.91
CA PRO A 57 8.14 -11.47 -8.94
C PRO A 57 6.97 -11.83 -9.86
N ALA A 58 7.20 -11.82 -11.18
CA ALA A 58 6.22 -12.31 -12.13
C ALA A 58 5.98 -13.81 -11.88
N LEU A 59 4.72 -14.25 -11.91
CA LEU A 59 4.37 -15.65 -11.75
C LEU A 59 4.20 -16.35 -13.10
N SER A 60 4.58 -17.62 -13.16
CA SER A 60 4.16 -18.53 -14.23
C SER A 60 2.68 -18.91 -14.09
N LYS A 61 2.14 -19.65 -15.07
CA LYS A 61 0.78 -20.23 -14.98
C LYS A 61 0.60 -21.16 -13.79
N ASP A 62 1.70 -21.79 -13.35
CA ASP A 62 1.74 -22.70 -12.21
C ASP A 62 2.13 -21.99 -10.90
N LEU A 63 2.01 -20.65 -10.86
CA LEU A 63 2.32 -19.79 -9.70
C LEU A 63 3.77 -19.85 -9.22
N VAL A 64 4.71 -20.19 -10.12
CA VAL A 64 6.14 -20.19 -9.80
C VAL A 64 6.73 -18.78 -10.00
N PRO A 65 7.39 -18.20 -8.98
CA PRO A 65 8.04 -16.89 -9.08
C PRO A 65 9.20 -16.87 -10.09
N SER A 66 9.28 -15.79 -10.87
CA SER A 66 10.41 -15.51 -11.75
C SER A 66 11.64 -15.01 -10.97
N VAL A 67 12.83 -15.45 -11.37
CA VAL A 67 14.11 -15.06 -10.73
C VAL A 67 14.63 -13.69 -11.21
N GLY A 68 14.04 -13.10 -12.26
CA GLY A 68 14.56 -11.85 -12.82
C GLY A 68 13.53 -10.93 -13.48
N LYS A 69 12.26 -11.31 -13.48
CA LYS A 69 11.17 -10.47 -13.99
C LYS A 69 10.27 -10.07 -12.85
N THR A 70 10.10 -8.77 -12.65
CA THR A 70 9.12 -8.21 -11.74
C THR A 70 7.92 -7.66 -12.50
N VAL A 71 6.78 -7.57 -11.80
CA VAL A 71 5.56 -6.93 -12.26
C VAL A 71 4.99 -6.06 -11.14
N SER A 72 4.20 -5.06 -11.53
CA SER A 72 3.42 -4.24 -10.63
C SER A 72 2.19 -5.02 -10.18
N ALA A 73 2.07 -5.27 -8.88
CA ALA A 73 1.01 -6.06 -8.26
C ALA A 73 0.08 -5.22 -7.35
N GLY A 74 0.25 -3.89 -7.35
CA GLY A 74 -0.55 -2.96 -6.57
C GLY A 74 -1.91 -2.66 -7.21
N SER A 75 -2.68 -1.81 -6.53
CA SER A 75 -4.03 -1.43 -6.96
C SER A 75 -4.07 -0.08 -7.67
N LYS A 76 -4.77 -0.04 -8.81
CA LYS A 76 -5.06 1.21 -9.54
C LYS A 76 -6.08 2.07 -8.79
N ALA A 77 -7.07 1.46 -8.14
CA ALA A 77 -8.02 2.16 -7.28
C ALA A 77 -7.32 2.89 -6.13
N VAL A 78 -6.38 2.22 -5.44
CA VAL A 78 -5.59 2.84 -4.38
C VAL A 78 -4.79 4.04 -4.92
N LEU A 79 -4.14 3.89 -6.08
CA LEU A 79 -3.43 4.98 -6.74
C LEU A 79 -4.35 6.16 -7.07
N ASN A 80 -5.53 5.89 -7.65
CA ASN A 80 -6.50 6.89 -8.06
C ASN A 80 -7.01 7.70 -6.86
N VAL A 81 -7.40 7.02 -5.78
CA VAL A 81 -7.87 7.67 -4.55
C VAL A 81 -6.75 8.51 -3.93
N ILE A 82 -5.52 7.99 -3.85
CA ILE A 82 -4.40 8.79 -3.32
C ILE A 82 -4.19 10.04 -4.19
N LYS A 83 -4.21 9.92 -5.52
CA LYS A 83 -4.12 11.08 -6.43
C LYS A 83 -5.27 12.07 -6.27
N LYS A 84 -6.50 11.58 -6.04
CA LYS A 84 -7.71 12.38 -5.89
C LYS A 84 -7.74 13.14 -4.56
N TYR A 85 -7.53 12.46 -3.44
CA TYR A 85 -7.72 13.04 -2.11
C TYR A 85 -6.44 13.62 -1.51
N GLN A 86 -5.26 13.11 -1.91
CA GLN A 86 -3.97 13.64 -1.45
C GLN A 86 -3.83 13.71 0.09
N PRO A 87 -4.02 12.58 0.81
CA PRO A 87 -3.84 12.51 2.27
C PRO A 87 -2.39 12.80 2.68
N LEU A 88 -2.13 12.95 3.98
CA LEU A 88 -0.76 13.14 4.49
C LEU A 88 0.10 11.89 4.25
N LEU A 89 -0.43 10.72 4.57
CA LEU A 89 0.33 9.47 4.61
C LEU A 89 -0.50 8.29 4.09
N GLY A 90 0.12 7.44 3.28
CA GLY A 90 -0.37 6.12 2.88
C GLY A 90 0.48 5.03 3.55
N LEU A 91 -0.14 4.12 4.27
CA LEU A 91 0.49 2.95 4.87
C LEU A 91 -0.01 1.70 4.18
N HIS A 92 0.92 0.86 3.74
CA HIS A 92 0.65 -0.29 2.90
C HIS A 92 1.39 -1.54 3.38
N GLY A 93 0.93 -2.70 2.93
CA GLY A 93 1.60 -3.98 3.06
C GLY A 93 1.43 -4.78 1.77
N HIS A 94 0.94 -6.01 1.87
CA HIS A 94 0.57 -6.91 0.77
C HIS A 94 1.73 -7.41 -0.10
N ILE A 95 2.61 -6.53 -0.57
CA ILE A 95 3.79 -6.89 -1.37
C ILE A 95 5.01 -6.91 -0.45
N HIS A 96 5.48 -8.11 -0.12
CA HIS A 96 6.47 -8.33 0.94
C HIS A 96 7.87 -7.86 0.55
N GLU A 97 8.21 -8.03 -0.72
CA GLU A 97 9.50 -7.74 -1.32
C GLU A 97 9.72 -6.23 -1.50
N SER A 98 8.62 -5.47 -1.60
CA SER A 98 8.63 -4.04 -1.93
C SER A 98 8.67 -3.14 -0.69
N ARG A 99 9.68 -3.32 0.15
CA ARG A 99 9.98 -2.37 1.22
C ARG A 99 10.40 -1.02 0.63
N GLY A 100 9.72 0.06 0.98
CA GLY A 100 10.08 1.36 0.46
C GLY A 100 9.19 2.52 0.88
N VAL A 101 9.57 3.69 0.37
CA VAL A 101 8.81 4.94 0.49
C VAL A 101 8.67 5.55 -0.89
N GLN A 102 7.43 5.91 -1.25
CA GLN A 102 7.12 6.57 -2.51
C GLN A 102 6.28 7.82 -2.25
N LYS A 103 6.61 8.93 -2.92
CA LYS A 103 5.76 10.12 -2.92
C LYS A 103 4.84 10.13 -4.12
N ILE A 104 3.54 10.40 -3.88
CA ILE A 104 2.50 10.54 -4.92
C ILE A 104 1.82 11.90 -4.71
N GLY A 105 2.21 12.89 -5.50
CA GLY A 105 1.84 14.28 -5.25
C GLY A 105 2.40 14.74 -3.90
N ARG A 106 1.56 15.05 -2.92
CA ARG A 106 2.00 15.38 -1.55
C ARG A 106 2.02 14.19 -0.59
N THR A 107 1.32 13.11 -0.91
CA THR A 107 1.17 11.95 -0.03
C THR A 107 2.46 11.15 -0.01
N VAL A 108 2.95 10.84 1.19
CA VAL A 108 4.04 9.89 1.37
C VAL A 108 3.43 8.52 1.60
N CYS A 109 3.72 7.56 0.73
CA CYS A 109 3.27 6.18 0.85
C CYS A 109 4.44 5.32 1.34
N MET A 110 4.19 4.40 2.26
CA MET A 110 5.22 3.54 2.85
C MET A 110 4.75 2.09 2.88
N ASN A 111 5.67 1.18 2.59
CA ASN A 111 5.51 -0.26 2.78
C ASN A 111 6.73 -0.77 3.57
N PRO A 112 6.57 -1.35 4.77
CA PRO A 112 7.69 -1.89 5.54
C PRO A 112 8.30 -3.15 4.93
N GLY A 113 7.60 -3.81 4.01
CA GLY A 113 7.93 -5.14 3.50
C GLY A 113 7.71 -6.22 4.56
N SER A 114 8.10 -7.45 4.24
CA SER A 114 8.02 -8.60 5.15
C SER A 114 9.12 -9.61 4.85
N GLU A 115 9.73 -10.15 5.90
CA GLU A 115 10.74 -11.23 5.85
C GLU A 115 10.32 -12.36 6.80
N TYR A 116 9.04 -12.72 6.74
CA TYR A 116 8.43 -13.69 7.65
C TYR A 116 9.02 -15.11 7.53
N THR A 117 9.57 -15.48 6.36
CA THR A 117 10.23 -16.79 6.17
C THR A 117 11.49 -16.93 7.02
N GLU A 118 12.14 -15.80 7.31
CA GLU A 118 13.31 -15.72 8.19
C GLU A 118 12.94 -15.39 9.64
N GLY A 119 11.63 -15.31 9.96
CA GLY A 119 11.14 -14.92 11.27
C GLY A 119 11.40 -13.46 11.64
N ILE A 120 11.69 -12.59 10.66
CA ILE A 120 12.04 -11.19 10.88
C ILE A 120 10.80 -10.30 10.73
N LEU A 121 10.48 -9.52 11.77
CA LEU A 121 9.44 -8.51 11.73
C LEU A 121 10.00 -7.21 11.17
N ARG A 122 9.53 -6.81 9.98
CA ARG A 122 9.79 -5.47 9.42
C ARG A 122 8.69 -4.49 9.86
N GLY A 123 9.08 -3.25 10.14
CA GLY A 123 8.15 -2.19 10.53
C GLY A 123 8.61 -0.81 10.09
N VAL A 124 7.77 0.20 10.33
CA VAL A 124 8.12 1.62 10.15
C VAL A 124 7.54 2.44 11.29
N ILE A 125 8.38 3.29 11.88
CA ILE A 125 8.00 4.30 12.87
C ILE A 125 7.96 5.63 12.15
N VAL A 126 6.82 6.32 12.16
CA VAL A 126 6.64 7.61 11.50
C VAL A 126 6.44 8.71 12.55
N PHE A 127 7.30 9.72 12.51
CA PHE A 127 7.23 10.88 13.40
C PHE A 127 6.38 11.97 12.75
N LEU A 128 5.25 12.29 13.37
CA LEU A 128 4.32 13.31 12.87
C LEU A 128 4.48 14.63 13.63
N GLU A 129 4.40 15.75 12.92
CA GLU A 129 4.37 17.08 13.52
C GLU A 129 3.25 17.91 12.87
N LYS A 130 2.14 18.12 13.59
CA LYS A 130 0.93 18.77 13.07
C LYS A 130 0.43 18.11 11.78
N LYS A 131 0.57 18.78 10.63
CA LYS A 131 0.10 18.31 9.30
C LYS A 131 1.24 17.90 8.36
N LYS A 132 2.39 17.52 8.92
CA LYS A 132 3.56 17.04 8.16
C LYS A 132 4.18 15.81 8.82
N ILE A 133 4.86 15.02 8.00
CA ILE A 133 5.77 13.97 8.45
C ILE A 133 7.10 14.66 8.76
N LYS A 134 7.56 14.55 10.00
CA LYS A 134 8.84 15.10 10.45
C LYS A 134 10.00 14.19 10.05
N ASP A 135 9.82 12.89 10.28
CA ASP A 135 10.83 11.87 10.00
C ASP A 135 10.17 10.47 9.96
N PHE A 136 10.90 9.46 9.51
CA PHE A 136 10.50 8.07 9.64
C PHE A 136 11.72 7.15 9.74
N MET A 137 11.55 6.02 10.42
CA MET A 137 12.59 5.01 10.58
C MET A 137 11.99 3.64 10.31
N PHE A 138 12.55 2.90 9.35
CA PHE A 138 12.23 1.49 9.23
C PHE A 138 12.90 0.69 10.33
N THR A 139 12.18 -0.28 10.85
CA THR A 139 12.63 -1.16 11.93
C THR A 139 12.72 -2.61 11.45
N SER A 140 13.46 -3.41 12.22
CA SER A 140 13.61 -4.84 12.07
C SER A 140 13.85 -5.44 13.44
N GLY A 141 13.25 -6.58 13.74
CA GLY A 141 13.46 -7.31 14.99
C GLY A 141 12.85 -8.69 14.97
#